data_AF-A0A1H0CNB5-F1
#
_entry.id   AF-A0A1H0CNB5-F1
#
_cell.length_a   1.000
_cell.length_b   1.000
_cell.length_c   1.000
_cell.angle_alpha   90.00
_cell.angle_beta   90.00
_cell.angle_gamma   90.00
#
_symmetry.space_group_name_H-M   'P 1'
#
loop_
_entity.id
_entity.type
_entity.pdbx_description
1 polymer ?
#
loop_
_entity_poly.entity_id
_entity_poly.type
_entity_poly.pdbx_seq_one_letter_code
_entity_poly.pdbx_strand_id
1 'polypeptide(L)'
;MLTLIDVDGREHQLRTADGYVHAEDLTAATGWTLKPVGLCRGEVCLPLFGRQIAHPDNPDLIDLDAWADVVGVVTARDTASDVVALAPSAEARLQELRDGKAPSLTLNDVDGNPVSFDDFSGSKRVLVTWASWCGCRHELAGWQQLQDELADTGLKLFSVALDADPEDSRPWIEAGHPSYPVAVDTAHVTAERYGITNVPSVVWIDEDDNIVKPPTIAPGDDQFVEFTKISSEQHHDLLRAWVKDGVLPESAQVEPAQRTDEEQRALAERRVAAHLQRQGRTEDARTHLAAAQELSPWDWTVRRGGIAMTGGDPFLGEEFTSFWEEWDASGRPGYTPTT
;
A
#
# COMPACT_ATOMS: atom_id res chain seq x y z
N MET A 1 21.26 -10.46 14.32
CA MET A 1 20.24 -9.40 14.42
C MET A 1 19.40 -9.55 13.19
N LEU A 2 18.08 -9.56 13.36
CA LEU A 2 17.10 -9.68 12.27
C LEU A 2 16.40 -8.35 12.11
N THR A 3 16.29 -7.85 10.88
CA THR A 3 15.47 -6.70 10.56
C THR A 3 14.03 -7.17 10.31
N LEU A 4 13.09 -6.72 11.13
CA LEU A 4 11.66 -6.91 10.92
C LEU A 4 11.07 -5.65 10.29
N ILE A 5 10.47 -5.77 9.11
CA ILE A 5 9.64 -4.73 8.50
C ILE A 5 8.19 -5.04 8.87
N ASP A 6 7.59 -4.18 9.71
CA ASP A 6 6.22 -4.39 10.17
C ASP A 6 5.17 -4.09 9.08
N VAL A 7 3.89 -4.31 9.41
CA VAL A 7 2.76 -4.06 8.49
C VAL A 7 2.55 -2.57 8.17
N ASP A 8 3.19 -1.67 8.91
CA ASP A 8 3.23 -0.24 8.66
C ASP A 8 4.50 0.16 7.87
N GLY A 9 5.30 -0.81 7.44
CA GLY A 9 6.53 -0.57 6.69
C GLY A 9 7.71 -0.09 7.53
N ARG A 10 7.60 -0.08 8.86
CA ARG A 10 8.68 0.38 9.74
C ARG A 10 9.67 -0.74 10.00
N GLU A 11 10.96 -0.40 9.97
CA GLU A 11 12.03 -1.35 10.22
C GLU A 11 12.42 -1.38 11.70
N HIS A 12 12.50 -2.59 12.26
CA HIS A 12 12.83 -2.85 13.65
C HIS A 12 13.99 -3.84 13.74
N GLN A 13 14.91 -3.63 14.67
CA GLN A 13 16.03 -4.53 14.89
C GLN A 13 15.71 -5.50 16.02
N LEU A 14 15.65 -6.80 15.71
CA LEU A 14 15.38 -7.87 16.65
C LEU A 14 16.66 -8.65 16.96
N ARG A 15 16.91 -8.88 18.25
CA ARG A 15 17.91 -9.86 18.68
C ARG A 15 17.39 -11.26 18.35
N THR A 16 18.31 -12.12 17.95
CA THR A 16 18.02 -13.52 17.59
C THR A 16 18.91 -14.49 18.35
N ALA A 17 18.36 -15.65 18.69
CA ALA A 17 19.10 -16.77 19.29
C ALA A 17 18.44 -18.09 18.87
N ASP A 18 19.23 -19.09 18.47
CA ASP A 18 18.79 -20.44 18.10
C ASP A 18 17.68 -20.51 17.02
N GLY A 19 17.58 -19.50 16.15
CA GLY A 19 16.54 -19.39 15.12
C GLY A 19 15.26 -18.68 15.58
N TYR A 20 15.21 -18.23 16.83
CA TYR A 20 14.09 -17.52 17.44
C TYR A 20 14.43 -16.02 17.59
N VAL A 21 13.40 -15.20 17.81
CA VAL A 21 13.53 -13.77 18.13
C VAL A 21 13.26 -13.53 19.61
N HIS A 22 13.90 -12.52 20.20
CA HIS A 22 13.59 -12.14 21.58
C HIS A 22 12.18 -11.54 21.70
N ALA A 23 11.38 -12.04 22.65
CA ALA A 23 10.00 -11.63 22.89
C ALA A 23 9.86 -10.13 23.18
N GLU A 24 10.83 -9.55 23.90
CA GLU A 24 10.88 -8.12 24.23
C GLU A 24 10.96 -7.27 22.94
N ASP A 25 11.86 -7.62 22.03
CA ASP A 25 12.06 -6.85 20.80
C ASP A 25 10.84 -6.98 19.87
N LEU A 26 10.25 -8.18 19.79
CA LEU A 26 9.03 -8.41 19.00
C LEU A 26 7.84 -7.64 19.58
N THR A 27 7.73 -7.56 20.91
CA THR A 27 6.72 -6.76 21.59
C THR A 27 6.92 -5.27 21.32
N ALA A 28 8.16 -4.78 21.38
CA ALA A 28 8.47 -3.39 21.09
C ALA A 28 8.16 -3.02 19.63
N ALA A 29 8.44 -3.93 18.69
CA ALA A 29 8.20 -3.72 17.27
C ALA A 29 6.71 -3.74 16.89
N THR A 30 5.92 -4.64 17.47
CA THR A 30 4.58 -4.96 16.97
C THR A 30 3.44 -4.65 17.94
N GLY A 31 3.76 -4.38 19.21
CA GLY A 31 2.82 -4.23 20.30
C GLY A 31 2.16 -5.54 20.77
N TRP A 32 2.48 -6.68 20.16
CA TRP A 32 1.97 -7.99 20.57
C TRP A 32 2.86 -8.61 21.64
N THR A 33 2.27 -8.91 22.80
CA THR A 33 2.94 -9.54 23.94
C THR A 33 2.41 -10.94 24.18
N LEU A 34 3.29 -11.91 24.38
CA LEU A 34 2.91 -13.24 24.83
C LEU A 34 2.51 -13.20 26.32
N LYS A 35 1.28 -13.62 26.62
CA LYS A 35 0.72 -13.75 27.97
C LYS A 35 0.19 -15.18 28.19
N PRO A 36 -0.11 -15.60 29.43
CA PRO A 36 -0.66 -16.93 29.70
C PRO A 36 -1.97 -17.24 28.95
N VAL A 37 -2.77 -16.21 28.66
CA VAL A 37 -4.04 -16.33 27.91
C VAL A 37 -3.85 -16.40 26.39
N GLY A 38 -2.66 -16.05 25.88
CA GLY A 38 -2.35 -16.00 24.46
C GLY A 38 -1.53 -14.77 24.06
N LEU A 39 -1.51 -14.45 22.76
CA LEU A 39 -0.85 -13.25 22.24
C LEU A 39 -1.79 -12.07 22.33
N CYS A 40 -1.37 -10.99 22.97
CA CYS A 40 -2.24 -9.85 23.25
C CYS A 40 -1.66 -8.53 22.74
N ARG A 41 -2.53 -7.66 22.21
CA ARG A 41 -2.24 -6.27 21.85
C ARG A 41 -3.33 -5.38 22.43
N GLY A 42 -2.97 -4.55 23.40
CA GLY A 42 -3.96 -3.81 24.20
C GLY A 42 -4.90 -4.76 24.95
N GLU A 43 -6.20 -4.59 24.74
CA GLU A 43 -7.26 -5.42 25.35
C GLU A 43 -7.59 -6.68 24.53
N VAL A 44 -7.11 -6.77 23.28
CA VAL A 44 -7.36 -7.91 22.39
C VAL A 44 -6.34 -9.01 22.68
N CYS A 45 -6.80 -10.24 22.88
CA CYS A 45 -5.97 -11.42 23.09
C CYS A 45 -6.40 -12.57 22.17
N LEU A 46 -5.45 -13.10 21.40
CA LEU A 46 -5.61 -14.24 20.51
C LEU A 46 -5.19 -15.52 21.24
N PRO A 47 -6.11 -16.45 21.50
CA PRO A 47 -5.80 -17.72 22.15
C PRO A 47 -4.90 -18.59 21.26
N LEU A 48 -3.95 -19.31 21.86
CA LEU A 48 -2.99 -20.12 21.09
C LEU A 48 -3.54 -21.50 20.69
N PHE A 49 -4.63 -21.95 21.31
CA PHE A 49 -5.25 -23.27 21.07
C PHE A 49 -4.25 -24.46 21.06
N GLY A 50 -3.23 -24.40 21.94
CA GLY A 50 -2.20 -25.44 22.03
C GLY A 50 -1.02 -25.29 21.07
N ARG A 51 -0.98 -24.23 20.25
CA ARG A 51 0.20 -23.86 19.46
C ARG A 51 1.35 -23.48 20.40
N GLN A 52 2.51 -24.07 20.15
CA GLN A 52 3.74 -23.71 20.84
C GLN A 52 4.46 -22.62 20.07
N ILE A 53 4.55 -21.43 20.68
CA ILE A 53 5.17 -20.24 20.06
C ILE A 53 6.50 -19.89 20.74
N ALA A 54 6.58 -20.14 22.05
CA ALA A 54 7.80 -19.92 22.81
C ALA A 54 8.74 -21.13 22.72
N HIS A 55 10.04 -20.85 22.73
CA HIS A 55 11.08 -21.89 22.74
C HIS A 55 10.89 -22.78 23.99
N PRO A 56 10.95 -24.13 23.85
CA PRO A 56 10.67 -25.07 24.95
C PRO A 56 11.48 -24.81 26.23
N ASP A 57 12.77 -24.48 26.07
CA ASP A 57 13.70 -24.29 27.19
C ASP A 57 13.92 -22.81 27.56
N ASN A 58 13.41 -21.86 26.77
CA ASN A 58 13.63 -20.44 26.98
C ASN A 58 12.40 -19.61 26.56
N PRO A 59 11.47 -19.31 27.47
CA PRO A 59 10.21 -18.66 27.12
C PRO A 59 10.36 -17.22 26.61
N ASP A 60 11.55 -16.62 26.75
CA ASP A 60 11.86 -15.27 26.23
C ASP A 60 12.19 -15.28 24.73
N LEU A 61 12.26 -16.47 24.11
CA LEU A 61 12.49 -16.65 22.69
C LEU A 61 11.21 -17.11 21.99
N ILE A 62 10.86 -16.43 20.90
CA ILE A 62 9.63 -16.60 20.13
C ILE A 62 9.96 -17.09 18.73
N ASP A 63 9.25 -18.13 18.29
CA ASP A 63 9.23 -18.56 16.90
C ASP A 63 8.40 -17.54 16.11
N LEU A 64 9.07 -16.81 15.21
CA LEU A 64 8.45 -15.71 14.47
C LEU A 64 7.39 -16.21 13.50
N ASP A 65 7.57 -17.38 12.90
CA ASP A 65 6.64 -17.91 11.90
C ASP A 65 5.39 -18.45 12.61
N ALA A 66 5.58 -19.17 13.73
CA ALA A 66 4.45 -19.59 14.57
C ALA A 66 3.70 -18.40 15.19
N TRP A 67 4.41 -17.32 15.53
CA TRP A 67 3.80 -16.06 15.98
C TRP A 67 2.97 -15.41 14.85
N ALA A 68 3.53 -15.35 13.63
CA ALA A 68 2.89 -14.75 12.46
C ALA A 68 1.56 -15.42 12.13
N ASP A 69 1.53 -16.77 12.15
CA ASP A 69 0.33 -17.58 11.96
C ASP A 69 -0.78 -17.29 12.98
N VAL A 70 -0.42 -16.92 14.22
CA VAL A 70 -1.41 -16.62 15.26
C VAL A 70 -1.97 -15.22 15.10
N VAL A 71 -1.12 -14.23 14.79
CA VAL A 71 -1.55 -12.84 14.64
C VAL A 71 -2.18 -12.56 13.27
N GLY A 72 -2.16 -13.53 12.36
CA GLY A 72 -2.79 -13.44 11.05
C GLY A 72 -2.00 -12.58 10.07
N VAL A 73 -0.67 -12.68 10.07
CA VAL A 73 0.21 -12.04 9.08
C VAL A 73 0.94 -13.09 8.27
N VAL A 74 1.17 -12.80 6.99
CA VAL A 74 2.05 -13.55 6.11
C VAL A 74 3.44 -12.90 6.11
N THR A 75 4.47 -13.68 5.81
CA THR A 75 5.86 -13.22 5.85
C THR A 75 6.61 -13.46 4.54
N ALA A 76 7.49 -12.55 4.18
CA ALA A 76 8.55 -12.76 3.19
C ALA A 76 9.91 -12.59 3.87
N ARG A 77 10.90 -13.42 3.54
CA ARG A 77 12.19 -13.43 4.23
C ARG A 77 13.36 -13.54 3.26
N ASP A 78 14.36 -12.69 3.42
CA ASP A 78 15.70 -12.89 2.86
C ASP A 78 16.62 -13.38 3.96
N THR A 79 17.03 -14.65 3.88
CA THR A 79 17.91 -15.26 4.89
C THR A 79 19.37 -14.83 4.75
N ALA A 80 19.78 -14.33 3.59
CA ALA A 80 21.18 -13.90 3.35
C ALA A 80 21.47 -12.53 3.97
N SER A 81 20.44 -11.74 4.25
CA SER A 81 20.52 -10.40 4.80
C SER A 81 19.76 -10.21 6.10
N ASP A 82 19.26 -11.31 6.67
CA ASP A 82 18.52 -11.32 7.93
C ASP A 82 17.42 -10.25 7.94
N VAL A 83 16.56 -10.24 6.91
CA VAL A 83 15.37 -9.38 6.85
C VAL A 83 14.11 -10.20 6.64
N VAL A 84 13.04 -9.81 7.33
CA VAL A 84 11.70 -10.37 7.19
C VAL A 84 10.70 -9.22 7.14
N ALA A 85 9.79 -9.26 6.16
CA ALA A 85 8.68 -8.32 6.06
C ALA A 85 7.37 -9.03 6.37
N LEU A 86 6.50 -8.31 7.09
CA LEU A 86 5.13 -8.75 7.39
C LEU A 86 4.16 -8.13 6.38
N ALA A 87 3.09 -8.84 6.06
CA ALA A 87 1.87 -8.29 5.46
C ALA A 87 0.65 -8.94 6.14
N PRO A 88 -0.49 -8.25 6.27
CA PRO A 88 -1.72 -8.87 6.79
C PRO A 88 -2.15 -10.05 5.91
N SER A 89 -2.60 -11.15 6.51
CA SER A 89 -3.29 -12.22 5.77
C SER A 89 -4.55 -11.69 5.09
N ALA A 90 -5.05 -12.42 4.08
CA ALA A 90 -6.31 -12.16 3.41
C ALA A 90 -7.48 -12.08 4.40
N GLU A 91 -7.51 -12.98 5.39
CA GLU A 91 -8.55 -12.98 6.43
C GLU A 91 -8.46 -11.74 7.33
N ALA A 92 -7.25 -11.41 7.83
CA ALA A 92 -7.04 -10.23 8.65
C ALA A 92 -7.43 -8.94 7.90
N ARG A 93 -7.08 -8.87 6.62
CA ARG A 93 -7.42 -7.77 5.72
C ARG A 93 -8.93 -7.65 5.48
N LEU A 94 -9.59 -8.78 5.22
CA LEU A 94 -11.04 -8.81 5.08
C LEU A 94 -11.71 -8.33 6.37
N GLN A 95 -11.22 -8.77 7.54
CA GLN A 95 -11.78 -8.36 8.81
C GLN A 95 -11.61 -6.86 9.08
N GLU A 96 -10.51 -6.25 8.65
CA GLU A 96 -10.31 -4.80 8.71
C GLU A 96 -11.29 -4.04 7.81
N LEU A 97 -11.59 -4.57 6.62
CA LEU A 97 -12.48 -3.93 5.65
C LEU A 97 -13.98 -4.13 5.92
N ARG A 98 -14.37 -5.11 6.74
CA ARG A 98 -15.78 -5.49 6.97
C ARG A 98 -16.66 -4.36 7.47
N ASP A 99 -16.08 -3.41 8.21
CA ASP A 99 -16.83 -2.28 8.76
C ASP A 99 -16.98 -1.14 7.74
N GLY A 100 -16.43 -1.29 6.52
CA GLY A 100 -16.45 -0.28 5.45
C GLY A 100 -15.61 0.96 5.75
N LYS A 101 -14.89 0.99 6.89
CA LYS A 101 -14.07 2.11 7.32
C LYS A 101 -12.80 2.21 6.50
N ALA A 102 -12.42 3.44 6.18
CA ALA A 102 -11.13 3.75 5.59
C ALA A 102 -10.02 3.33 6.58
N PRO A 103 -9.07 2.48 6.17
CA PRO A 103 -7.95 2.14 7.03
C PRO A 103 -7.12 3.37 7.36
N SER A 104 -6.73 3.50 8.63
CA SER A 104 -5.84 4.56 9.08
C SER A 104 -4.62 4.65 8.18
N LEU A 105 -4.14 5.86 7.87
CA LEU A 105 -2.95 6.04 7.04
C LEU A 105 -2.14 7.23 7.51
N THR A 106 -0.94 6.95 8.00
CA THR A 106 0.06 7.97 8.36
C THR A 106 1.37 7.60 7.70
N LEU A 107 1.91 8.53 6.92
CA LEU A 107 3.10 8.37 6.10
C LEU A 107 4.00 9.59 6.31
N ASN A 108 5.16 9.61 5.66
CA ASN A 108 5.99 10.81 5.60
C ASN A 108 5.77 11.56 4.28
N ASP A 109 5.89 12.88 4.32
CA ASP A 109 6.09 13.68 3.12
C ASP A 109 7.51 13.48 2.56
N VAL A 110 7.82 14.18 1.47
CA VAL A 110 9.11 14.09 0.78
C VAL A 110 10.29 14.59 1.63
N ASP A 111 10.03 15.40 2.66
CA ASP A 111 11.04 15.92 3.59
C ASP A 111 11.16 15.09 4.87
N GLY A 112 10.39 14.00 4.98
CA GLY A 112 10.40 13.09 6.13
C GLY A 112 9.46 13.51 7.27
N ASN A 113 8.62 14.53 7.09
CA ASN A 113 7.65 14.92 8.12
C ASN A 113 6.43 14.01 8.07
N PRO A 114 5.91 13.55 9.23
CA PRO A 114 4.71 12.73 9.25
C PRO A 114 3.48 13.54 8.82
N VAL A 115 2.69 12.97 7.92
CA VAL A 115 1.39 13.47 7.48
C VAL A 115 0.35 12.36 7.62
N SER A 116 -0.82 12.69 8.16
CA SER A 116 -1.87 11.71 8.41
C SER A 116 -3.09 11.99 7.54
N PHE A 117 -3.58 10.97 6.84
CA PHE A 117 -4.86 11.05 6.16
C PHE A 117 -6.03 11.11 7.16
N ASP A 118 -5.81 10.58 8.37
CA ASP A 118 -6.78 10.52 9.45
C ASP A 118 -7.08 11.91 10.03
N ASP A 119 -6.17 12.88 9.86
CA ASP A 119 -6.36 14.29 10.25
C ASP A 119 -7.57 14.94 9.54
N PHE A 120 -8.05 14.32 8.46
CA PHE A 120 -9.23 14.76 7.70
C PHE A 120 -10.52 14.02 8.05
N SER A 121 -10.53 13.19 9.10
CA SER A 121 -11.74 12.51 9.57
C SER A 121 -12.85 13.53 9.88
N GLY A 122 -14.10 13.17 9.59
CA GLY A 122 -15.23 14.10 9.67
C GLY A 122 -15.46 14.96 8.42
N SER A 123 -14.62 14.82 7.38
CA SER A 123 -14.76 15.54 6.10
C SER A 123 -14.86 14.57 4.93
N LYS A 124 -15.59 14.95 3.88
CA LYS A 124 -15.44 14.29 2.57
C LYS A 124 -14.00 14.44 2.14
N ARG A 125 -13.35 13.31 1.83
CA ARG A 125 -11.95 13.29 1.42
C ARG A 125 -11.69 12.30 0.31
N VAL A 126 -10.68 12.61 -0.49
CA VAL A 126 -10.24 11.75 -1.59
C VAL A 126 -8.75 11.44 -1.45
N LEU A 127 -8.44 10.15 -1.56
CA LEU A 127 -7.08 9.65 -1.62
C LEU A 127 -6.69 9.46 -3.09
N VAL A 128 -5.69 10.18 -3.56
CA VAL A 128 -5.19 10.09 -4.95
C VAL A 128 -3.80 9.47 -4.94
N THR A 129 -3.68 8.24 -5.43
CA THR A 129 -2.38 7.59 -5.55
C THR A 129 -1.80 7.74 -6.95
N TRP A 130 -0.52 8.07 -7.03
CA TRP A 130 0.25 8.27 -8.25
C TRP A 130 1.67 7.75 -8.05
N ALA A 131 2.52 7.85 -9.07
CA ALA A 131 3.95 7.55 -8.91
C ALA A 131 4.81 8.23 -9.97
N SER A 132 6.09 8.47 -9.66
CA SER A 132 7.06 9.07 -10.59
C SER A 132 7.29 8.24 -11.87
N TRP A 133 7.14 6.92 -11.75
CA TRP A 133 7.28 5.94 -12.82
C TRP A 133 6.01 5.76 -13.68
N CYS A 134 4.95 6.55 -13.42
CA CYS A 134 3.72 6.54 -14.19
C CYS A 134 3.46 7.89 -14.90
N GLY A 135 2.74 7.88 -16.02
CA GLY A 135 2.32 9.10 -16.73
C GLY A 135 1.48 10.04 -15.86
N CYS A 136 0.72 9.50 -14.91
CA CYS A 136 -0.16 10.27 -14.03
C CYS A 136 0.54 11.35 -13.18
N ARG A 137 1.87 11.30 -13.03
CA ARG A 137 2.63 12.41 -12.42
C ARG A 137 2.45 13.75 -13.13
N HIS A 138 2.07 13.74 -14.41
CA HIS A 138 1.75 14.96 -15.17
C HIS A 138 0.32 15.45 -14.95
N GLU A 139 -0.55 14.61 -14.40
CA GLU A 139 -1.97 14.91 -14.16
C GLU A 139 -2.21 15.57 -12.78
N LEU A 140 -1.15 15.76 -11.99
CA LEU A 140 -1.23 16.38 -10.65
C LEU A 140 -1.83 17.79 -10.69
N ALA A 141 -1.59 18.54 -11.78
CA ALA A 141 -2.17 19.86 -11.97
C ALA A 141 -3.70 19.82 -12.13
N GLY A 142 -4.24 18.74 -12.72
CA GLY A 142 -5.69 18.52 -12.81
C GLY A 142 -6.33 18.30 -11.44
N TRP A 143 -5.68 17.52 -10.57
CA TRP A 143 -6.10 17.34 -9.18
C TRP A 143 -6.06 18.64 -8.37
N GLN A 144 -5.03 19.47 -8.57
CA GLN A 144 -4.96 20.79 -7.94
C GLN A 144 -6.10 21.71 -8.39
N GLN A 145 -6.44 21.73 -9.68
CA GLN A 145 -7.59 22.50 -10.18
C GLN A 145 -8.91 22.05 -9.54
N LEU A 146 -9.09 20.74 -9.33
CA LEU A 146 -10.28 20.18 -8.71
C LEU A 146 -10.36 20.52 -7.21
N GLN A 147 -9.23 20.50 -6.50
CA GLN A 147 -9.15 20.96 -5.11
C GLN A 147 -9.52 22.44 -5.00
N ASP A 148 -9.01 23.29 -5.90
CA ASP A 148 -9.32 24.72 -5.91
C ASP A 148 -10.80 24.98 -6.23
N GLU A 149 -11.37 24.27 -7.21
CA GLU A 149 -12.79 24.38 -7.57
C GLU A 149 -13.71 23.99 -6.40
N LEU A 150 -13.34 22.97 -5.64
CA LEU A 150 -14.16 22.39 -4.58
C LEU A 150 -13.78 22.87 -3.17
N ALA A 151 -12.86 23.83 -3.03
CA ALA A 151 -12.37 24.29 -1.73
C ALA A 151 -13.51 24.75 -0.79
N ASP A 152 -14.50 25.48 -1.32
CA ASP A 152 -15.63 26.01 -0.56
C ASP A 152 -16.62 24.93 -0.06
N THR A 153 -16.52 23.71 -0.57
CA THR A 153 -17.35 22.57 -0.15
C THR A 153 -16.81 21.86 1.08
N GLY A 154 -15.57 22.14 1.47
CA GLY A 154 -14.87 21.44 2.55
C GLY A 154 -14.16 20.15 2.13
N LEU A 155 -14.17 19.78 0.84
CA LEU A 155 -13.44 18.61 0.33
C LEU A 155 -11.95 18.67 0.69
N LYS A 156 -11.42 17.53 1.15
CA LYS A 156 -10.00 17.32 1.44
C LYS A 156 -9.38 16.34 0.46
N LEU A 157 -8.45 16.81 -0.38
CA LEU A 157 -7.59 15.94 -1.16
C LEU A 157 -6.36 15.56 -0.35
N PHE A 158 -5.92 14.31 -0.48
CA PHE A 158 -4.65 13.81 0.02
C PHE A 158 -4.05 12.95 -1.07
N SER A 159 -2.80 13.22 -1.48
CA SER A 159 -2.16 12.39 -2.50
C SER A 159 -0.99 11.59 -1.94
N VAL A 160 -0.73 10.43 -2.54
CA VAL A 160 0.35 9.54 -2.16
C VAL A 160 1.14 9.13 -3.39
N ALA A 161 2.45 9.40 -3.36
CA ALA A 161 3.40 8.89 -4.33
C ALA A 161 3.84 7.47 -3.92
N LEU A 162 3.59 6.47 -4.76
CA LEU A 162 3.98 5.08 -4.54
C LEU A 162 5.41 4.83 -5.05
N ASP A 163 6.37 5.52 -4.45
CA ASP A 163 7.78 5.54 -4.82
C ASP A 163 8.64 5.00 -3.67
N ALA A 164 9.55 4.08 -3.97
CA ALA A 164 10.41 3.44 -2.96
C ALA A 164 11.52 4.38 -2.45
N ASP A 165 11.91 5.36 -3.26
CA ASP A 165 12.79 6.47 -2.92
C ASP A 165 12.00 7.79 -3.01
N PRO A 166 11.87 8.56 -1.91
CA PRO A 166 11.21 9.87 -1.94
C PRO A 166 11.77 10.82 -2.99
N GLU A 167 13.07 10.73 -3.30
CA GLU A 167 13.72 11.61 -4.26
C GLU A 167 13.21 11.42 -5.70
N ASP A 168 12.67 10.25 -6.04
CA ASP A 168 12.06 10.01 -7.36
C ASP A 168 10.78 10.84 -7.56
N SER A 169 10.03 11.05 -6.46
CA SER A 169 8.77 11.80 -6.46
C SER A 169 8.97 13.31 -6.28
N ARG A 170 10.06 13.74 -5.61
CA ARG A 170 10.35 15.13 -5.24
C ARG A 170 10.18 16.14 -6.39
N PRO A 171 10.73 15.93 -7.60
CA PRO A 171 10.64 16.92 -8.67
C PRO A 171 9.19 17.21 -9.09
N TRP A 172 8.31 16.21 -9.01
CA TRP A 172 6.91 16.31 -9.40
C TRP A 172 6.08 17.02 -8.32
N ILE A 173 6.37 16.74 -7.06
CA ILE A 173 5.75 17.42 -5.91
C ILE A 173 6.13 18.90 -5.90
N GLU A 174 7.42 19.20 -6.06
CA GLU A 174 7.91 20.58 -6.08
C GLU A 174 7.36 21.36 -7.28
N ALA A 175 7.30 20.76 -8.46
CA ALA A 175 6.74 21.42 -9.65
C ALA A 175 5.23 21.67 -9.53
N GLY A 176 4.50 20.78 -8.85
CA GLY A 176 3.05 20.88 -8.70
C GLY A 176 2.59 21.93 -7.68
N HIS A 177 3.44 22.28 -6.71
CA HIS A 177 3.10 23.16 -5.57
C HIS A 177 1.70 22.89 -4.98
N PRO A 178 1.40 21.64 -4.59
CA PRO A 178 0.06 21.26 -4.17
C PRO A 178 -0.37 22.02 -2.92
N SER A 179 -1.63 22.46 -2.91
CA SER A 179 -2.30 23.09 -1.77
C SER A 179 -2.75 22.07 -0.71
N TYR A 180 -2.66 20.79 -1.05
CA TYR A 180 -3.02 19.65 -0.21
C TYR A 180 -1.78 18.85 0.19
N PRO A 181 -1.82 18.05 1.28
CA PRO A 181 -0.69 17.22 1.66
C PRO A 181 -0.39 16.14 0.62
N VAL A 182 0.91 15.90 0.43
CA VAL A 182 1.42 14.81 -0.40
C VAL A 182 2.35 13.96 0.44
N ALA A 183 2.00 12.68 0.60
CA ALA A 183 2.84 11.68 1.23
C ALA A 183 3.63 10.88 0.19
N VAL A 184 4.73 10.28 0.64
CA VAL A 184 5.49 9.29 -0.12
C VAL A 184 5.42 7.96 0.63
N ASP A 185 4.96 6.93 -0.07
CA ASP A 185 4.84 5.57 0.45
C ASP A 185 6.00 4.70 -0.02
N THR A 186 7.07 4.70 0.77
CA THR A 186 8.31 3.94 0.49
C THR A 186 8.22 2.46 0.83
N ALA A 187 7.16 2.04 1.52
CA ALA A 187 6.96 0.67 1.99
C ALA A 187 5.69 0.01 1.42
N HIS A 188 5.04 0.68 0.46
CA HIS A 188 3.89 0.17 -0.27
C HIS A 188 2.64 -0.12 0.59
N VAL A 189 2.53 0.53 1.75
CA VAL A 189 1.46 0.28 2.73
C VAL A 189 0.10 0.81 2.27
N THR A 190 0.07 1.89 1.51
CA THR A 190 -1.16 2.50 0.94
C THR A 190 -1.80 1.55 -0.03
N ALA A 191 -1.00 0.96 -0.93
CA ALA A 191 -1.50 0.03 -1.92
C ALA A 191 -2.05 -1.25 -1.26
N GLU A 192 -1.38 -1.76 -0.23
CA GLU A 192 -1.86 -2.86 0.60
C GLU A 192 -3.20 -2.54 1.29
N ARG A 193 -3.23 -1.43 2.05
CA ARG A 193 -4.37 -1.00 2.88
C ARG A 193 -5.58 -0.53 2.10
N TYR A 194 -5.42 -0.10 0.87
CA TYR A 194 -6.57 0.33 0.08
C TYR A 194 -6.94 -0.66 -1.02
N GLY A 195 -6.13 -1.68 -1.31
CA GLY A 195 -6.45 -2.60 -2.41
C GLY A 195 -6.01 -2.07 -3.78
N ILE A 196 -5.04 -1.16 -3.82
CA ILE A 196 -4.62 -0.49 -5.05
C ILE A 196 -3.62 -1.38 -5.78
N THR A 197 -3.95 -1.72 -7.02
CA THR A 197 -3.10 -2.56 -7.89
C THR A 197 -2.59 -1.79 -9.11
N ASN A 198 -3.02 -0.54 -9.31
CA ASN A 198 -2.57 0.32 -10.41
C ASN A 198 -2.65 1.81 -10.04
N VAL A 199 -1.90 2.66 -10.75
CA VAL A 199 -1.92 4.12 -10.60
C VAL A 199 -2.18 4.81 -11.95
N PRO A 200 -2.92 5.92 -12.00
CA PRO A 200 -3.52 6.60 -10.86
C PRO A 200 -4.74 5.83 -10.35
N SER A 201 -4.94 5.83 -9.03
CA SER A 201 -6.14 5.28 -8.38
C SER A 201 -6.67 6.26 -7.37
N VAL A 202 -7.99 6.32 -7.26
CA VAL A 202 -8.69 7.27 -6.38
C VAL A 202 -9.70 6.54 -5.50
N VAL A 203 -9.68 6.84 -4.20
CA VAL A 203 -10.62 6.33 -3.19
C VAL A 203 -11.38 7.52 -2.61
N TRP A 204 -12.69 7.39 -2.42
CA TRP A 204 -13.51 8.42 -1.76
C TRP A 204 -13.98 7.95 -0.40
N ILE A 205 -13.87 8.85 0.58
CA ILE A 205 -14.22 8.59 1.97
C ILE A 205 -15.19 9.67 2.42
N ASP A 206 -16.32 9.26 3.01
CA ASP A 206 -17.32 10.17 3.57
C ASP A 206 -16.92 10.71 4.96
N GLU A 207 -17.76 11.61 5.48
CA GLU A 207 -17.58 12.26 6.78
C GLU A 207 -17.62 11.29 7.97
N ASP A 208 -18.20 10.10 7.79
CA ASP A 208 -18.23 9.05 8.80
C ASP A 208 -17.01 8.11 8.67
N ASP A 209 -16.02 8.44 7.84
CA ASP A 209 -14.85 7.62 7.52
C ASP A 209 -15.17 6.33 6.75
N ASN A 210 -16.33 6.21 6.09
CA ASN A 210 -16.64 5.05 5.25
C ASN A 210 -16.05 5.24 3.85
N ILE A 211 -15.51 4.17 3.26
CA ILE A 211 -15.16 4.13 1.84
C ILE A 211 -16.46 4.13 1.03
N VAL A 212 -16.73 5.22 0.33
CA VAL A 212 -17.91 5.38 -0.53
C VAL A 212 -17.58 5.27 -2.02
N LYS A 213 -16.30 5.19 -2.36
CA LYS A 213 -15.82 4.75 -3.66
C LYS A 213 -14.54 3.96 -3.47
N PRO A 214 -14.52 2.64 -3.69
CA PRO A 214 -13.31 1.82 -3.59
C PRO A 214 -12.29 2.28 -4.63
N PRO A 215 -11.01 1.86 -4.52
CA PRO A 215 -9.99 2.28 -5.46
C PRO A 215 -10.43 2.03 -6.89
N THR A 216 -10.38 3.09 -7.69
CA THR A 216 -10.63 2.97 -9.12
C THR A 216 -9.68 3.85 -9.89
N ILE A 217 -9.33 3.38 -11.08
CA ILE A 217 -8.48 4.13 -11.99
C ILE A 217 -9.22 5.39 -12.43
N ALA A 218 -8.68 6.54 -12.07
CA ALA A 218 -9.24 7.84 -12.40
C ALA A 218 -8.09 8.82 -12.64
N PRO A 219 -7.92 9.32 -13.87
CA PRO A 219 -6.89 10.29 -14.17
C PRO A 219 -7.28 11.69 -13.69
N GLY A 220 -6.29 12.54 -13.43
CA GLY A 220 -6.52 13.93 -13.02
C GLY A 220 -6.86 14.86 -14.18
N ASP A 221 -6.56 14.47 -15.42
CA ASP A 221 -6.91 15.17 -16.64
C ASP A 221 -6.94 14.21 -17.85
N ASP A 222 -7.17 14.75 -19.05
CA ASP A 222 -7.30 13.95 -20.28
C ASP A 222 -6.00 13.87 -21.11
N GLN A 223 -4.84 14.24 -20.55
CA GLN A 223 -3.56 14.25 -21.29
C GLN A 223 -3.23 12.88 -21.89
N PHE A 224 -3.60 11.79 -21.21
CA PHE A 224 -3.33 10.42 -21.64
C PHE A 224 -4.56 9.65 -22.09
N VAL A 225 -5.72 10.30 -22.30
CA VAL A 225 -6.99 9.64 -22.66
C VAL A 225 -6.87 8.78 -23.92
N GLU A 226 -6.05 9.18 -24.89
CA GLU A 226 -5.83 8.40 -26.11
C GLU A 226 -5.11 7.07 -25.88
N PHE A 227 -4.33 6.97 -24.80
CA PHE A 227 -3.65 5.75 -24.40
C PHE A 227 -4.50 4.95 -23.41
N THR A 228 -5.00 5.60 -22.36
CA THR A 228 -5.73 4.95 -21.26
C THR A 228 -7.14 4.53 -21.65
N LYS A 229 -7.75 5.24 -22.60
CA LYS A 229 -9.18 5.16 -22.95
C LYS A 229 -10.10 5.46 -21.76
N ILE A 230 -9.60 6.19 -20.76
CA ILE A 230 -10.33 6.64 -19.58
C ILE A 230 -10.25 8.18 -19.56
N SER A 231 -11.41 8.83 -19.67
CA SER A 231 -11.52 10.29 -19.51
C SER A 231 -11.74 10.63 -18.03
N SER A 232 -11.17 11.75 -17.61
CA SER A 232 -11.36 12.36 -16.29
C SER A 232 -12.76 12.95 -16.09
N GLU A 233 -13.47 13.31 -17.17
CA GLU A 233 -14.75 14.03 -17.12
C GLU A 233 -15.79 13.30 -16.26
N GLN A 234 -16.02 12.02 -16.54
CA GLN A 234 -16.99 11.21 -15.80
C GLN A 234 -16.66 11.15 -14.30
N HIS A 235 -15.39 10.95 -13.95
CA HIS A 235 -14.98 10.89 -12.55
C HIS A 235 -15.14 12.23 -11.85
N HIS A 236 -14.74 13.32 -12.51
CA HIS A 236 -14.84 14.67 -11.96
C HIS A 236 -16.30 15.09 -11.76
N ASP A 237 -17.19 14.76 -12.69
CA ASP A 237 -18.61 15.07 -12.56
C ASP A 237 -19.28 14.29 -11.43
N LEU A 238 -18.95 13.01 -11.30
CA LEU A 238 -19.39 12.22 -10.15
C LEU A 238 -18.85 12.80 -8.84
N LEU A 239 -17.58 13.26 -8.81
CA LEU A 239 -17.01 13.86 -7.61
C LEU A 239 -17.74 15.16 -7.25
N ARG A 240 -18.00 16.03 -8.24
CA ARG A 240 -18.77 17.26 -8.04
C ARG A 240 -20.15 16.96 -7.50
N ALA A 241 -20.87 16.00 -8.07
CA ALA A 241 -22.21 15.60 -7.64
C ALA A 241 -22.20 15.02 -6.21
N TRP A 242 -21.23 14.18 -5.88
CA TRP A 242 -21.10 13.66 -4.53
C TRP A 242 -20.79 14.76 -3.51
N VAL A 243 -19.82 15.61 -3.82
CA VAL A 243 -19.34 16.64 -2.89
C VAL A 243 -20.40 17.72 -2.68
N LYS A 244 -20.98 18.25 -3.76
CA LYS A 244 -21.96 19.37 -3.72
C LYS A 244 -23.37 18.90 -3.35
N ASP A 245 -23.80 17.76 -3.88
CA ASP A 245 -25.20 17.33 -3.81
C ASP A 245 -25.41 16.04 -2.99
N GLY A 246 -24.34 15.38 -2.54
CA GLY A 246 -24.41 14.13 -1.76
C GLY A 246 -24.74 12.89 -2.59
N VAL A 247 -24.66 12.96 -3.92
CA VAL A 247 -24.99 11.85 -4.82
C VAL A 247 -23.84 10.84 -4.86
N LEU A 248 -24.07 9.63 -4.36
CA LEU A 248 -23.08 8.54 -4.40
C LEU A 248 -23.01 7.87 -5.78
N PRO A 249 -21.80 7.46 -6.23
CA PRO A 249 -21.65 6.67 -7.45
C PRO A 249 -22.18 5.24 -7.24
N GLU A 250 -22.50 4.52 -8.32
CA GLU A 250 -22.94 3.11 -8.23
C GLU A 250 -21.90 2.21 -7.55
N SER A 251 -20.62 2.54 -7.73
CA SER A 251 -19.49 1.87 -7.09
C SER A 251 -19.47 1.97 -5.55
N ALA A 252 -20.29 2.84 -4.94
CA ALA A 252 -20.42 2.93 -3.49
C ALA A 252 -20.97 1.65 -2.84
N GLN A 253 -21.64 0.79 -3.62
CA GLN A 253 -22.19 -0.48 -3.14
C GLN A 253 -21.28 -1.68 -3.42
N VAL A 254 -20.13 -1.46 -4.07
CA VAL A 254 -19.22 -2.54 -4.49
C VAL A 254 -18.20 -2.77 -3.38
N GLU A 255 -18.14 -4.02 -2.89
CA GLU A 255 -17.09 -4.42 -1.96
C GLU A 255 -15.71 -4.30 -2.63
N PRO A 256 -14.68 -3.79 -1.93
CA PRO A 256 -13.33 -3.75 -2.45
C PRO A 256 -12.86 -5.14 -2.88
N ALA A 257 -12.09 -5.21 -3.97
CA ALA A 257 -11.48 -6.45 -4.41
C ALA A 257 -10.62 -7.04 -3.28
N GLN A 258 -10.85 -8.31 -2.97
CA GLN A 258 -10.12 -9.02 -1.92
C GLN A 258 -8.82 -9.57 -2.50
N ARG A 259 -7.73 -9.48 -1.71
CA ARG A 259 -6.46 -10.13 -2.03
C ARG A 259 -6.37 -11.49 -1.37
N THR A 260 -5.71 -12.43 -2.06
CA THR A 260 -5.32 -13.73 -1.52
C THR A 260 -4.10 -13.62 -0.61
N ASP A 261 -3.79 -14.65 0.18
CA ASP A 261 -2.55 -14.71 0.97
C ASP A 261 -1.30 -14.68 0.09
N GLU A 262 -1.38 -15.23 -1.13
CA GLU A 262 -0.29 -15.16 -2.11
C GLU A 262 -0.05 -13.71 -2.57
N GLU A 263 -1.12 -12.98 -2.89
CA GLU A 263 -1.01 -11.56 -3.26
C GLU A 263 -0.54 -10.70 -2.08
N GLN A 264 -0.95 -11.00 -0.84
CA GLN A 264 -0.43 -10.32 0.35
C GLN A 264 1.05 -10.63 0.57
N ARG A 265 1.47 -11.88 0.34
CA ARG A 265 2.88 -12.25 0.39
C ARG A 265 3.67 -11.51 -0.69
N ALA A 266 3.12 -11.28 -1.88
CA ALA A 266 3.77 -10.46 -2.91
C ALA A 266 4.14 -9.05 -2.41
N LEU A 267 3.28 -8.44 -1.59
CA LEU A 267 3.53 -7.13 -0.99
C LEU A 267 4.64 -7.20 0.07
N ALA A 268 4.70 -8.27 0.87
CA ALA A 268 5.80 -8.52 1.77
C ALA A 268 7.14 -8.73 1.02
N GLU A 269 7.14 -9.51 -0.07
CA GLU A 269 8.33 -9.70 -0.92
C GLU A 269 8.80 -8.35 -1.51
N ARG A 270 7.87 -7.50 -1.96
CA ARG A 270 8.18 -6.13 -2.43
C ARG A 270 8.79 -5.26 -1.33
N ARG A 271 8.33 -5.36 -0.07
CA ARG A 271 8.94 -4.63 1.07
C ARG A 271 10.38 -5.06 1.32
N VAL A 272 10.65 -6.38 1.27
CA VAL A 272 12.02 -6.91 1.34
C VAL A 272 12.87 -6.36 0.19
N ALA A 273 12.36 -6.36 -1.04
CA ALA A 273 13.07 -5.80 -2.19
C ALA A 273 13.41 -4.31 -2.01
N ALA A 274 12.46 -3.50 -1.53
CA ALA A 274 12.70 -2.08 -1.27
C ALA A 274 13.79 -1.86 -0.21
N HIS A 275 13.80 -2.66 0.85
CA HIS A 275 14.87 -2.64 1.86
C HIS A 275 16.23 -2.99 1.26
N LEU A 276 16.31 -4.08 0.49
CA LEU A 276 17.54 -4.51 -0.18
C LEU A 276 18.05 -3.47 -1.18
N GLN A 277 17.16 -2.86 -1.94
CA GLN A 277 17.51 -1.82 -2.89
C GLN A 277 18.11 -0.59 -2.20
N ARG A 278 17.56 -0.15 -1.06
CA ARG A 278 18.14 0.94 -0.26
C ARG A 278 19.55 0.64 0.24
N GLN A 279 19.90 -0.64 0.39
CA GLN A 279 21.24 -1.10 0.74
C GLN A 279 22.17 -1.29 -0.47
N GLY A 280 21.71 -0.98 -1.68
CA GLY A 280 22.46 -1.19 -2.92
C GLY A 280 22.53 -2.65 -3.39
N ARG A 281 21.68 -3.53 -2.84
CA ARG A 281 21.62 -4.97 -3.17
C ARG A 281 20.61 -5.24 -4.29
N THR A 282 20.82 -4.63 -5.44
CA THR A 282 19.84 -4.64 -6.54
C THR A 282 19.51 -6.02 -7.08
N GLU A 283 20.46 -6.95 -7.17
CA GLU A 283 20.18 -8.32 -7.65
C GLU A 283 19.29 -9.11 -6.68
N ASP A 284 19.51 -8.95 -5.38
CA ASP A 284 18.67 -9.59 -4.36
C ASP A 284 17.27 -8.96 -4.37
N ALA A 285 17.19 -7.63 -4.51
CA ALA A 285 15.91 -6.93 -4.69
C ALA A 285 15.15 -7.44 -5.93
N ARG A 286 15.83 -7.66 -7.06
CA ARG A 286 15.24 -8.25 -8.28
C ARG A 286 14.70 -9.65 -8.03
N THR A 287 15.39 -10.46 -7.23
CA THR A 287 14.94 -11.81 -6.88
C THR A 287 13.62 -11.77 -6.10
N HIS A 288 13.51 -10.89 -5.11
CA HIS A 288 12.27 -10.70 -4.36
C HIS A 288 11.15 -10.08 -5.20
N LEU A 289 11.46 -9.14 -6.09
CA LEU A 289 10.48 -8.60 -7.03
C LEU A 289 9.97 -9.67 -8.00
N ALA A 290 10.83 -10.56 -8.51
CA ALA A 290 10.40 -11.66 -9.35
C ALA A 290 9.42 -12.60 -8.61
N ALA A 291 9.72 -12.94 -7.35
CA ALA A 291 8.79 -13.72 -6.52
C ALA A 291 7.45 -12.99 -6.29
N ALA A 292 7.50 -11.68 -6.00
CA ALA A 292 6.28 -10.87 -5.86
C ALA A 292 5.44 -10.85 -7.15
N GLN A 293 6.10 -10.76 -8.29
CA GLN A 293 5.50 -10.75 -9.62
C GLN A 293 4.86 -12.09 -9.99
N GLU A 294 5.42 -13.23 -9.56
CA GLU A 294 4.81 -14.55 -9.73
C GLU A 294 3.55 -14.72 -8.87
N LEU A 295 3.61 -14.24 -7.62
CA LEU A 295 2.50 -14.31 -6.66
C LEU A 295 1.34 -13.36 -7.00
N SER A 296 1.64 -12.21 -7.62
CA SER A 296 0.64 -11.18 -7.97
C SER A 296 0.89 -10.62 -9.38
N PRO A 297 0.63 -11.41 -10.43
CA PRO A 297 1.06 -11.10 -11.80
C PRO A 297 0.46 -9.83 -12.37
N TRP A 298 -0.75 -9.46 -11.93
CA TRP A 298 -1.51 -8.32 -12.47
C TRP A 298 -1.45 -7.06 -11.62
N ASP A 299 -0.65 -7.06 -10.54
CA ASP A 299 -0.45 -5.86 -9.75
C ASP A 299 0.63 -4.98 -10.42
N TRP A 300 0.17 -3.92 -11.09
CA TRP A 300 1.04 -2.95 -11.76
C TRP A 300 1.93 -2.21 -10.79
N THR A 301 1.48 -2.03 -9.55
CA THR A 301 2.28 -1.35 -8.53
C THR A 301 3.44 -2.24 -8.05
N VAL A 302 3.30 -3.57 -8.11
CA VAL A 302 4.39 -4.55 -7.91
C VAL A 302 5.28 -4.64 -9.14
N ARG A 303 4.70 -4.85 -10.32
CA ARG A 303 5.41 -5.02 -11.60
C ARG A 303 6.16 -3.75 -12.01
N ARG A 304 5.41 -2.73 -12.42
CA ARG A 304 5.98 -1.49 -12.97
C ARG A 304 6.75 -0.69 -11.92
N GLY A 305 6.25 -0.65 -10.70
CA GLY A 305 6.98 -0.06 -9.58
C GLY A 305 8.28 -0.81 -9.26
N GLY A 306 8.35 -2.13 -9.47
CA GLY A 306 9.56 -2.94 -9.30
C GLY A 306 10.62 -2.68 -10.38
N ILE A 307 10.18 -2.50 -11.64
CA ILE A 307 11.04 -2.10 -12.76
C ILE A 307 11.76 -0.80 -12.42
N ALA A 308 11.00 0.23 -12.02
CA ALA A 308 11.55 1.53 -11.65
C ALA A 308 12.50 1.44 -10.45
N MET A 309 12.08 0.73 -9.39
CA MET A 309 12.88 0.54 -8.16
C MET A 309 14.27 -0.04 -8.44
N THR A 310 14.40 -0.91 -9.45
CA THR A 310 15.67 -1.56 -9.79
C THR A 310 16.36 -0.95 -11.02
N GLY A 311 15.97 0.27 -11.41
CA GLY A 311 16.63 1.04 -12.47
C GLY A 311 16.30 0.60 -13.90
N GLY A 312 15.26 -0.21 -14.10
CA GLY A 312 14.70 -0.48 -15.41
C GLY A 312 13.88 0.70 -15.94
N ASP A 313 13.58 0.71 -17.25
CA ASP A 313 12.72 1.73 -17.86
C ASP A 313 11.24 1.30 -17.76
N PRO A 314 10.42 1.96 -16.93
CA PRO A 314 9.02 1.60 -16.71
C PRO A 314 8.07 2.17 -17.79
N PHE A 315 8.59 2.70 -18.91
CA PHE A 315 7.78 3.27 -20.00
C PHE A 315 8.00 2.57 -21.34
N LEU A 316 9.25 2.31 -21.70
CA LEU A 316 9.61 1.74 -23.01
C LEU A 316 10.64 0.60 -22.90
N GLY A 317 11.03 0.22 -21.68
CA GLY A 317 11.96 -0.87 -21.45
C GLY A 317 11.34 -2.22 -21.81
N GLU A 318 12.20 -3.18 -22.19
CA GLU A 318 11.79 -4.52 -22.62
C GLU A 318 10.93 -5.26 -21.58
N GLU A 319 11.28 -5.14 -20.29
CA GLU A 319 10.51 -5.73 -19.19
C GLU A 319 9.09 -5.15 -19.12
N PHE A 320 8.96 -3.82 -19.24
CA PHE A 320 7.65 -3.15 -19.24
C PHE A 320 6.83 -3.51 -20.48
N THR A 321 7.43 -3.45 -21.67
CA THR A 321 6.70 -3.74 -22.92
C THR A 321 6.24 -5.19 -22.97
N SER A 322 7.06 -6.13 -22.49
CA SER A 322 6.69 -7.54 -22.42
C SER A 322 5.52 -7.79 -21.47
N PHE A 323 5.57 -7.19 -20.27
CA PHE A 323 4.45 -7.24 -19.32
C PHE A 323 3.18 -6.62 -19.90
N TRP A 324 3.29 -5.46 -20.56
CA TRP A 324 2.15 -4.77 -21.14
C TRP A 324 1.44 -5.62 -22.21
N GLU A 325 2.21 -6.26 -23.10
CA GLU A 325 1.67 -7.16 -24.13
C GLU A 325 0.96 -8.38 -23.53
N GLU A 326 1.55 -8.98 -22.50
CA GLU A 326 0.94 -10.12 -21.78
C GLU A 326 -0.36 -9.73 -21.08
N TRP A 327 -0.37 -8.57 -20.42
CA TRP A 327 -1.53 -8.04 -19.72
C TRP A 327 -2.67 -7.65 -20.68
N ASP A 328 -2.35 -7.02 -21.82
CA ASP A 328 -3.34 -6.68 -22.84
C ASP A 328 -3.96 -7.95 -23.46
N ALA A 329 -3.13 -8.95 -23.78
CA ALA A 329 -3.57 -10.25 -24.27
C ALA A 329 -4.43 -11.02 -23.26
N SER A 330 -4.25 -10.76 -21.96
CA SER A 330 -5.03 -11.37 -20.87
C SER A 330 -6.35 -10.66 -20.58
N GLY A 331 -6.74 -9.68 -21.40
CA GLY A 331 -8.01 -8.97 -21.27
C GLY A 331 -7.98 -7.84 -20.24
N ARG A 332 -6.79 -7.28 -19.95
CA ARG A 332 -6.59 -6.13 -19.07
C ARG A 332 -7.14 -6.31 -17.64
N PRO A 333 -6.73 -7.36 -16.91
CA PRO A 333 -7.16 -7.57 -15.54
C PRO A 333 -6.83 -6.37 -14.65
N GLY A 334 -7.75 -6.05 -13.72
CA GLY A 334 -7.61 -4.91 -12.80
C GLY A 334 -7.78 -3.53 -13.45
N TYR A 335 -8.08 -3.46 -14.74
CA TYR A 335 -8.23 -2.22 -15.50
C TYR A 335 -9.62 -2.13 -16.09
N THR A 336 -10.56 -1.82 -15.20
CA THR A 336 -11.94 -1.58 -15.55
C THR A 336 -12.15 -0.07 -15.57
N PRO A 337 -12.56 0.53 -16.70
CA PRO A 337 -13.00 1.92 -16.71
C PRO A 337 -14.09 2.11 -15.66
N THR A 338 -14.00 3.17 -14.85
CA THR A 338 -15.05 3.56 -13.91
C THR A 338 -16.38 3.72 -14.64
N THR A 339 -17.38 2.92 -14.30
CA THR A 339 -18.80 3.25 -14.54
C THR A 339 -19.31 4.15 -13.42
#